data_AF-A0A3D1TAQ9-F1
#
_entry.id   AF-A0A3D1TAQ9-F1
#
_cell.length_a   1.000
_cell.length_b   1.000
_cell.length_c   1.000
_cell.angle_alpha   90.00
_cell.angle_beta   90.00
_cell.angle_gamma   90.00
#
_symmetry.space_group_name_H-M   'P 1'
#
loop_
_entity.id
_entity.type
_entity.pdbx_description
1 polymer ?
#
loop_
_entity_poly.entity_id
_entity_poly.type
_entity_poly.pdbx_seq_one_letter_code
_entity_poly.pdbx_strand_id
1 'polypeptide(L)'
;MKTTKLLLYPWLLGVLLAASPAVAETNGAPEAGPQTGWANVTLPIRSWEKLWRTAERNLEAERADPTPPVATVLLGSDLELALDATTPQLKAVFRVESLEESWQVTPLIGGDLRLIELQAEPQHTLIWQDNKYCLLSQGTGGREVTLTFALPPISTWTAENGVCLAPAAGTFQRMRVSGIPENHKLVIPGISPTTQTPTSAVFHLPAVAEGGQFQLSLERDLPVPPPVASQWDLDSEWIVQYKDGRIHYLGRIYAQADGGSGLSMTLTLPGEAQEIAYESDDLAYADLERTADGARTLDLQWQTRDILDRRLQITYQIPQSPLAAQWSLKAPGTGEPTQTRGLFVIPTIDGLRLSSPDLLDSTQSRRLPEWMQAHVGNAAYVSIEAAQTCTLQAVWLPRLPTAQAVIDLAEYQTRLVQDGSLLVSAQFAIRHQQPIAWRIQLPQIDQMLACTVNDTPIQPVLAENGEIEFSLHAPASGISRVGFSYTAQTEPLDPVSGRIALTLPNTPLFIDRLEWALSIPDDYETTALEGSVAIDRSGGPSAPPAGADRQAIRMFDELVRGELPRVELYYQKRGLQDAR
;
A
#
# COMPACT_ATOMS: atom_id res chain seq x y z
N MET A 1 -1.94 1.20 6.91
CA MET A 1 -3.00 0.32 6.37
C MET A 1 -4.34 1.04 6.49
N LYS A 2 -4.70 1.79 5.45
CA LYS A 2 -6.01 2.40 5.23
C LYS A 2 -6.44 1.90 3.86
N THR A 3 -7.55 1.19 3.79
CA THR A 3 -8.06 0.60 2.56
C THR A 3 -9.22 1.45 2.07
N THR A 4 -9.04 2.07 0.91
CA THR A 4 -10.07 2.79 0.16
C THR A 4 -10.86 1.80 -0.69
N LYS A 5 -12.20 1.90 -0.70
CA LYS A 5 -13.04 1.43 -1.82
C LYS A 5 -14.19 2.41 -2.06
N LEU A 6 -14.15 3.02 -3.24
CA LEU A 6 -15.24 3.69 -3.98
C LEU A 6 -16.07 2.60 -4.69
N LEU A 7 -17.41 2.56 -4.63
CA LEU A 7 -18.46 3.14 -5.52
C LEU A 7 -19.66 2.16 -5.33
N LEU A 8 -20.96 2.45 -5.33
CA LEU A 8 -21.83 3.31 -6.14
C LEU A 8 -23.20 3.38 -5.42
N TYR A 9 -23.92 4.50 -5.57
CA TYR A 9 -25.31 4.70 -5.10
C TYR A 9 -26.33 3.87 -5.89
N PRO A 10 -27.48 3.48 -5.29
CA PRO A 10 -28.72 4.22 -5.58
C PRO A 10 -29.67 4.38 -4.36
N TRP A 11 -30.69 5.21 -4.58
CA TRP A 11 -31.69 5.77 -3.66
C TRP A 11 -32.63 4.79 -2.91
N LEU A 12 -33.26 5.37 -1.86
CA LEU A 12 -34.62 5.16 -1.30
C LEU A 12 -34.81 4.34 0.01
N LEU A 13 -35.32 5.10 1.01
CA LEU A 13 -36.28 4.76 2.07
C LEU A 13 -35.93 3.69 3.13
N GLY A 14 -36.05 4.07 4.41
CA GLY A 14 -36.22 3.12 5.51
C GLY A 14 -35.79 3.62 6.89
N VAL A 15 -36.59 4.49 7.52
CA VAL A 15 -36.49 4.73 8.97
C VAL A 15 -37.06 3.51 9.69
N LEU A 16 -36.22 2.90 10.53
CA LEU A 16 -36.51 1.74 11.37
C LEU A 16 -37.55 2.05 12.45
N LEU A 17 -38.66 1.32 12.39
CA LEU A 17 -39.59 1.05 13.48
C LEU A 17 -39.56 -0.47 13.72
N ALA A 18 -39.10 -0.89 14.89
CA ALA A 18 -39.29 -2.25 15.42
C ALA A 18 -39.03 -2.22 16.94
N ALA A 19 -39.74 -2.92 17.80
CA ALA A 19 -41.04 -3.58 17.74
C ALA A 19 -41.38 -3.93 19.21
N SER A 20 -42.61 -3.69 19.65
CA SER A 20 -43.18 -4.34 20.83
C SER A 20 -43.76 -5.70 20.43
N PRO A 21 -43.74 -6.74 21.28
CA PRO A 21 -44.41 -7.98 20.99
C PRO A 21 -45.91 -7.89 21.32
N ALA A 22 -46.72 -8.41 20.40
CA ALA A 22 -48.15 -8.63 20.56
C ALA A 22 -48.42 -9.87 21.44
N VAL A 23 -49.44 -9.77 22.30
CA VAL A 23 -50.15 -10.90 22.91
C VAL A 23 -51.62 -10.80 22.49
N ALA A 24 -52.16 -11.95 22.12
CA ALA A 24 -53.37 -12.16 21.35
C ALA A 24 -54.68 -11.77 22.06
N GLU A 25 -55.63 -11.26 21.28
CA GLU A 25 -57.05 -11.14 21.64
C GLU A 25 -57.78 -12.47 21.39
N THR A 26 -58.46 -12.96 22.41
CA THR A 26 -59.55 -13.94 22.31
C THR A 26 -60.85 -13.28 22.74
N ASN A 27 -61.85 -13.33 21.86
CA ASN A 27 -63.22 -12.87 22.10
C ASN A 27 -63.88 -13.66 23.24
N GLY A 28 -64.35 -12.94 24.27
CA GLY A 28 -65.21 -13.42 25.33
C GLY A 28 -66.05 -12.26 25.87
N ALA A 29 -67.34 -12.52 26.10
CA ALA A 29 -68.40 -11.59 26.48
C ALA A 29 -68.10 -10.72 27.73
N PRO A 30 -68.79 -9.58 27.92
CA PRO A 30 -68.46 -8.62 28.97
C PRO A 30 -68.94 -9.11 30.34
N GLU A 31 -68.00 -9.55 31.17
CA GLU A 31 -68.21 -9.66 32.62
C GLU A 31 -67.72 -8.39 33.33
N ALA A 32 -68.50 -7.95 34.30
CA ALA A 32 -68.41 -6.68 35.01
C ALA A 32 -67.00 -6.38 35.54
N GLY A 33 -66.31 -5.44 34.89
CA GLY A 33 -65.09 -4.81 35.39
C GLY A 33 -65.38 -3.85 36.56
N PRO A 34 -64.48 -3.75 37.53
CA PRO A 34 -64.73 -3.08 38.81
C PRO A 34 -64.92 -1.58 38.61
N GLN A 35 -65.93 -1.06 39.28
CA GLN A 35 -66.19 0.37 39.46
C GLN A 35 -64.87 1.09 39.76
N THR A 36 -64.51 2.07 38.93
CA THR A 36 -63.52 3.10 39.25
C THR A 36 -64.04 3.91 40.43
N GLY A 37 -63.88 3.35 41.63
CA GLY A 37 -64.09 4.06 42.87
C GLY A 37 -63.20 5.29 42.82
N TRP A 38 -63.83 6.46 42.90
CA TRP A 38 -63.12 7.73 43.03
C TRP A 38 -62.12 7.61 44.18
N ALA A 39 -60.84 7.52 43.85
CA ALA A 39 -59.79 7.53 44.85
C ALA A 39 -59.69 8.96 45.39
N ASN A 40 -60.27 9.20 46.56
CA ASN A 40 -60.11 10.46 47.28
C ASN A 40 -58.68 10.53 47.81
N VAL A 41 -57.81 11.29 47.12
CA VAL A 41 -56.46 11.57 47.59
C VAL A 41 -56.53 12.78 48.53
N THR A 42 -56.39 12.55 49.83
CA THR A 42 -56.27 13.64 50.81
C THR A 42 -54.81 14.09 50.88
N LEU A 43 -54.49 15.18 50.17
CA LEU A 43 -53.17 15.82 50.26
C LEU A 43 -53.16 16.85 51.39
N PRO A 44 -52.13 16.86 52.26
CA PRO A 44 -51.89 17.98 53.16
C PRO A 44 -51.75 19.28 52.36
N ILE A 45 -52.37 20.36 52.84
CA ILE A 45 -52.48 21.62 52.07
C ILE A 45 -51.12 22.17 51.62
N ARG A 46 -50.07 21.99 52.42
CA ARG A 46 -48.69 22.39 52.09
C ARG A 46 -48.11 21.62 50.90
N SER A 47 -48.46 20.34 50.76
CA SER A 47 -48.01 19.51 49.64
C SER A 47 -48.73 19.91 48.35
N TRP A 48 -50.02 20.23 48.45
CA TRP A 48 -50.80 20.75 47.32
C TRP A 48 -50.29 22.12 46.87
N GLU A 49 -50.04 23.06 47.80
CA GLU A 49 -49.44 24.37 47.46
C GLU A 49 -48.08 24.24 46.77
N LYS A 50 -47.26 23.27 47.18
CA LYS A 50 -45.95 23.03 46.56
C LYS A 50 -46.10 22.49 45.14
N LEU A 51 -47.02 21.55 44.91
CA LEU A 51 -47.31 21.02 43.58
C LEU A 51 -47.94 22.09 42.68
N TRP A 52 -48.89 22.87 43.20
CA TRP A 52 -49.53 23.98 42.50
C TRP A 52 -48.52 25.05 42.07
N ARG A 53 -47.65 25.51 42.98
CA ARG A 53 -46.59 26.50 42.65
C ARG A 53 -45.51 25.97 41.71
N THR A 54 -45.35 24.65 41.63
CA THR A 54 -44.43 24.01 40.68
C THR A 54 -45.10 23.91 39.31
N ALA A 55 -46.39 23.55 39.28
CA ALA A 55 -47.22 23.55 38.08
C ALA A 55 -47.37 24.97 37.50
N GLU A 56 -47.62 26.00 38.32
CA GLU A 56 -47.67 27.41 37.87
C GLU A 56 -46.34 27.86 37.28
N ARG A 57 -45.20 27.57 37.93
CA ARG A 57 -43.88 27.91 37.38
C ARG A 57 -43.57 27.18 36.08
N ASN A 58 -43.95 25.91 35.96
CA ASN A 58 -43.75 25.16 34.73
C ASN A 58 -44.69 25.66 33.61
N LEU A 59 -45.92 26.04 33.95
CA LEU A 59 -46.88 26.61 33.01
C LEU A 59 -46.46 28.03 32.56
N GLU A 60 -45.85 28.81 33.45
CA GLU A 60 -45.24 30.12 33.13
C GLU A 60 -43.98 29.95 32.27
N ALA A 61 -43.16 28.91 32.51
CA ALA A 61 -42.01 28.59 31.68
C ALA A 61 -42.39 28.04 30.30
N GLU A 62 -43.50 27.29 30.19
CA GLU A 62 -44.06 26.82 28.92
C GLU A 62 -44.84 27.91 28.16
N ARG A 63 -45.34 28.94 28.85
CA ARG A 63 -46.01 30.11 28.27
C ARG A 63 -45.04 31.24 27.90
N ALA A 64 -43.77 31.16 28.30
CA ALA A 64 -42.77 32.11 27.84
C ALA A 64 -42.53 31.86 26.35
N ASP A 65 -42.84 32.86 25.52
CA ASP A 65 -42.55 32.79 24.08
C ASP A 65 -41.07 32.41 23.90
N PRO A 66 -40.75 31.44 23.02
CA PRO A 66 -39.39 30.97 22.84
C PRO A 66 -38.51 32.15 22.42
N THR A 67 -37.57 32.52 23.29
CA THR A 67 -36.61 33.58 23.00
C THR A 67 -35.75 33.09 21.84
N PRO A 68 -35.63 33.86 20.73
CA PRO A 68 -34.82 33.43 19.61
C PRO A 68 -33.37 33.21 20.08
N PRO A 69 -32.66 32.22 19.53
CA PRO A 69 -31.30 31.89 19.96
C PRO A 69 -30.27 32.99 19.66
N VAL A 70 -30.68 34.04 18.94
CA VAL A 70 -29.87 35.20 18.60
C VAL A 70 -30.67 36.47 18.88
N ALA A 71 -30.01 37.43 19.52
CA ALA A 71 -30.62 38.69 19.94
C ALA A 71 -30.73 39.70 18.77
N THR A 72 -29.74 39.71 17.87
CA THR A 72 -29.67 40.54 16.67
C THR A 72 -29.11 39.77 15.48
N VAL A 73 -29.53 40.14 14.27
CA VAL A 73 -28.99 39.60 13.02
C VAL A 73 -28.60 40.74 12.08
N LEU A 74 -27.39 40.68 11.51
CA LEU A 74 -27.01 41.51 10.37
C LEU A 74 -27.54 40.85 9.09
N LEU A 75 -28.61 41.40 8.51
CA LEU A 75 -29.22 40.85 7.29
C LEU A 75 -28.29 41.01 6.08
N GLY A 76 -27.53 42.10 6.02
CA GLY A 76 -26.52 42.30 5.00
C GLY A 76 -25.90 43.70 4.98
N SER A 77 -24.93 43.86 4.09
CA SER A 77 -24.20 45.10 3.87
C SER A 77 -24.06 45.43 2.39
N ASP A 78 -24.25 46.70 2.04
CA ASP A 78 -23.92 47.26 0.73
C ASP A 78 -22.80 48.28 0.91
N LEU A 79 -21.63 47.94 0.40
CA LEU A 79 -20.40 48.71 0.50
C LEU A 79 -20.16 49.43 -0.83
N GLU A 80 -19.98 50.74 -0.79
CA GLU A 80 -19.64 51.58 -1.93
C GLU A 80 -18.28 52.22 -1.69
N LEU A 81 -17.27 51.68 -2.36
CA LEU A 81 -15.89 52.12 -2.31
C LEU A 81 -15.61 53.07 -3.47
N ALA A 82 -15.46 54.35 -3.16
CA ALA A 82 -15.03 55.37 -4.11
C ALA A 82 -13.51 55.55 -4.01
N LEU A 83 -12.81 55.13 -5.07
CA LEU A 83 -11.38 55.32 -5.22
C LEU A 83 -11.14 56.68 -5.92
N ASP A 84 -11.03 57.74 -5.14
CA ASP A 84 -10.49 59.01 -5.65
C ASP A 84 -8.96 59.05 -5.45
N ALA A 85 -8.26 59.89 -6.21
CA ALA A 85 -6.79 59.93 -6.22
C ALA A 85 -6.17 60.49 -4.92
N THR A 86 -6.98 61.05 -4.01
CA THR A 86 -6.51 61.85 -2.87
C THR A 86 -6.92 61.28 -1.51
N THR A 87 -8.14 60.79 -1.39
CA THR A 87 -8.80 60.33 -0.16
C THR A 87 -9.87 59.28 -0.50
N PRO A 88 -9.51 58.00 -0.67
CA PRO A 88 -10.51 56.97 -0.92
C PRO A 88 -11.52 56.92 0.22
N GLN A 89 -12.80 56.74 -0.13
CA GLN A 89 -13.92 56.70 0.81
C GLN A 89 -14.73 55.43 0.66
N LEU A 90 -15.18 54.88 1.80
CA LEU A 90 -16.09 53.73 1.85
C LEU A 90 -17.38 54.18 2.51
N LYS A 91 -18.47 54.14 1.76
CA LYS A 91 -19.83 54.28 2.28
C LYS A 91 -20.42 52.90 2.48
N ALA A 92 -20.87 52.57 3.68
CA ALA A 92 -21.40 51.27 4.03
C ALA A 92 -22.82 51.40 4.58
N VAL A 93 -23.77 50.71 3.96
CA VAL A 93 -25.16 50.64 4.40
C VAL A 93 -25.42 49.26 5.00
N PHE A 94 -25.73 49.22 6.29
CA PHE A 94 -26.00 48.00 7.04
C PHE A 94 -27.48 47.86 7.35
N ARG A 95 -28.02 46.66 7.17
CA ARG A 95 -29.39 46.31 7.56
C ARG A 95 -29.37 45.35 8.72
N VAL A 96 -29.80 45.82 9.89
CA VAL A 96 -29.78 45.07 11.14
C VAL A 96 -31.21 44.80 11.58
N GLU A 97 -31.47 43.61 12.10
CA GLU A 97 -32.75 43.24 12.71
C GLU A 97 -32.52 42.88 14.18
N SER A 98 -33.12 43.64 15.08
CA SER A 98 -33.14 43.36 16.53
C SER A 98 -34.38 42.54 16.87
N LEU A 99 -34.18 41.42 17.57
CA LEU A 99 -35.24 40.46 17.90
C LEU A 99 -35.68 40.55 19.36
N GLU A 100 -35.02 41.36 20.19
CA GLU A 100 -35.44 41.61 21.58
C GLU A 100 -35.53 43.09 21.90
N GLU A 101 -36.17 43.41 23.02
CA GLU A 101 -36.32 44.78 23.52
C GLU A 101 -35.13 45.27 24.36
N SER A 102 -34.18 44.37 24.65
CA SER A 102 -32.99 44.64 25.46
C SER A 102 -31.94 45.47 24.70
N TRP A 103 -30.94 46.01 25.41
CA TRP A 103 -29.77 46.63 24.78
C TRP A 103 -28.88 45.56 24.15
N GLN A 104 -28.53 45.75 22.88
CA GLN A 104 -27.78 44.78 22.10
C GLN A 104 -26.67 45.45 21.30
N VAL A 105 -25.58 44.72 21.12
CA VAL A 105 -24.41 45.13 20.35
C VAL A 105 -24.32 44.28 19.08
N THR A 106 -24.45 44.90 17.91
CA THR A 106 -24.34 44.21 16.62
C THR A 106 -23.05 44.63 15.91
N PRO A 107 -22.11 43.72 15.64
CA PRO A 107 -20.90 44.04 14.89
C PRO A 107 -21.24 44.39 13.44
N LEU A 108 -20.62 45.44 12.88
CA LEU A 108 -20.86 45.90 11.51
C LEU A 108 -19.64 45.68 10.61
N ILE A 109 -18.54 46.39 10.86
CA ILE A 109 -17.33 46.34 10.04
C ILE A 109 -16.10 46.78 10.85
N GLY A 110 -14.95 46.16 10.57
CA GLY A 110 -13.65 46.56 11.11
C GLY A 110 -12.58 46.64 10.02
N GLY A 111 -11.31 46.69 10.44
CA GLY A 111 -10.15 46.80 9.57
C GLY A 111 -9.55 48.21 9.53
N ASP A 112 -8.87 48.56 8.43
CA ASP A 112 -8.13 49.82 8.27
C ASP A 112 -9.07 50.98 7.87
N LEU A 113 -10.10 51.20 8.68
CA LEU A 113 -11.19 52.16 8.43
C LEU A 113 -11.24 53.23 9.52
N ARG A 114 -11.30 54.50 9.10
CA ARG A 114 -11.54 55.63 10.01
C ARG A 114 -12.92 56.22 9.77
N LEU A 115 -13.80 56.14 10.77
CA LEU A 115 -15.15 56.72 10.68
C LEU A 115 -15.10 58.24 10.47
N ILE A 116 -15.83 58.72 9.46
CA ILE A 116 -16.03 60.14 9.15
C ILE A 116 -17.44 60.58 9.57
N GLU A 117 -18.44 59.76 9.23
CA GLU A 117 -19.84 60.12 9.38
C GLU A 117 -20.68 58.90 9.79
N LEU A 118 -21.64 59.14 10.69
CA LEU A 118 -22.66 58.19 11.12
C LEU A 118 -24.04 58.79 10.83
N GLN A 119 -24.84 58.08 10.03
CA GLN A 119 -26.25 58.38 9.82
C GLN A 119 -27.07 57.23 10.39
N ALA A 120 -27.64 57.46 11.58
CA ALA A 120 -28.49 56.53 12.30
C ALA A 120 -29.59 57.31 13.05
N GLU A 121 -30.63 56.61 13.51
CA GLU A 121 -31.65 57.22 14.37
C GLU A 121 -31.04 57.68 15.72
N PRO A 122 -31.58 58.73 16.37
CA PRO A 122 -30.98 59.34 17.57
C PRO A 122 -30.80 58.40 18.77
N GLN A 123 -31.54 57.29 18.79
CA GLN A 123 -31.56 56.30 19.86
C GLN A 123 -30.48 55.22 19.73
N HIS A 124 -29.73 55.21 18.63
CA HIS A 124 -28.65 54.26 18.38
C HIS A 124 -27.30 54.95 18.51
N THR A 125 -26.33 54.24 19.08
CA THR A 125 -24.97 54.74 19.22
C THR A 125 -24.01 53.77 18.56
N LEU A 126 -22.94 54.28 17.96
CA LEU A 126 -21.87 53.45 17.43
C LEU A 126 -20.74 53.37 18.47
N ILE A 127 -20.31 52.15 18.78
CA ILE A 127 -19.18 51.89 19.67
C ILE A 127 -18.07 51.16 18.90
N TRP A 128 -16.83 51.29 19.36
CA TRP A 128 -15.69 50.53 18.85
C TRP A 128 -15.35 49.41 19.82
N GLN A 129 -15.52 48.16 19.41
CA GLN A 129 -15.28 46.99 20.23
C GLN A 129 -14.74 45.85 19.36
N ASP A 130 -13.79 45.06 19.89
CA ASP A 130 -13.22 43.89 19.21
C ASP A 130 -12.71 44.19 17.79
N ASN A 131 -12.08 45.36 17.64
CA ASN A 131 -11.53 45.86 16.37
C ASN A 131 -12.60 46.08 15.27
N LYS A 132 -13.85 46.32 15.67
CA LYS A 132 -14.99 46.58 14.79
C LYS A 132 -15.82 47.75 15.31
N TYR A 133 -16.44 48.46 14.36
CA TYR A 133 -17.55 49.34 14.67
C TYR A 133 -18.80 48.47 14.90
N CYS A 134 -19.42 48.66 16.06
CA CYS A 134 -20.61 47.93 16.48
C CYS A 134 -21.75 48.91 16.73
N LEU A 135 -22.95 48.53 16.32
CA LEU A 135 -24.18 49.26 16.59
C LEU A 135 -24.70 48.86 17.98
N LEU A 136 -24.80 49.83 18.88
CA LEU A 136 -25.51 49.69 20.15
C LEU A 136 -26.93 50.21 19.95
N SER A 137 -27.92 49.32 20.10
CA SER A 137 -29.33 49.63 19.88
C SER A 137 -30.23 48.95 20.92
N GLN A 138 -31.44 49.49 21.11
CA GLN A 138 -32.46 48.96 22.01
C GLN A 138 -33.81 48.88 21.29
N GLY A 139 -34.61 47.85 21.56
CA GLY A 139 -35.93 47.66 20.96
C GLY A 139 -35.88 46.77 19.72
N THR A 140 -37.02 46.15 19.41
CA THR A 140 -37.20 45.23 18.29
C THR A 140 -37.38 45.96 16.94
N GLY A 141 -37.07 45.27 15.85
CA GLY A 141 -37.35 45.73 14.48
C GLY A 141 -36.13 45.88 13.58
N GLY A 142 -36.41 46.05 12.29
CA GLY A 142 -35.40 46.27 11.25
C GLY A 142 -34.93 47.72 11.20
N ARG A 143 -33.63 47.91 11.01
CA ARG A 143 -32.95 49.21 11.02
C ARG A 143 -31.93 49.29 9.90
N GLU A 144 -31.76 50.48 9.37
CA GLU A 144 -30.71 50.78 8.40
C GLU A 144 -29.74 51.81 8.99
N VAL A 145 -28.45 51.52 8.93
CA VAL A 145 -27.39 52.40 9.42
C VAL A 145 -26.41 52.65 8.30
N THR A 146 -26.12 53.92 8.03
CA THR A 146 -25.14 54.32 7.03
C THR A 146 -23.90 54.88 7.70
N LEU A 147 -22.74 54.30 7.38
CA LEU A 147 -21.43 54.72 7.88
C LEU A 147 -20.57 55.17 6.70
N THR A 148 -19.86 56.29 6.86
CA THR A 148 -18.86 56.75 5.89
C THR A 148 -17.48 56.70 6.52
N PHE A 149 -16.53 56.08 5.83
CA PHE A 149 -15.15 55.89 6.29
C PHE A 149 -14.13 56.49 5.32
N ALA A 150 -13.03 56.99 5.88
CA ALA A 150 -11.81 57.28 5.15
C ALA A 150 -10.93 56.03 5.16
N LEU A 151 -10.32 55.71 4.01
CA LEU A 151 -9.29 54.66 3.90
C LEU A 151 -7.90 55.29 3.65
N PRO A 152 -6.82 54.51 3.85
CA PRO A 152 -5.47 54.94 3.46
C PRO A 152 -5.39 55.30 1.97
N PRO A 153 -4.51 56.22 1.56
CA PRO A 153 -4.35 56.61 0.15
C PRO A 153 -4.08 55.42 -0.77
N ILE A 154 -4.70 55.41 -1.95
CA ILE A 154 -4.58 54.30 -2.93
C ILE A 154 -3.13 53.99 -3.34
N SER A 155 -2.22 54.95 -3.21
CA SER A 155 -0.78 54.78 -3.48
C SER A 155 -0.10 53.79 -2.53
N THR A 156 -0.74 53.45 -1.42
CA THR A 156 -0.22 52.48 -0.44
C THR A 156 -0.73 51.06 -0.68
N TRP A 157 -1.70 50.85 -1.57
CA TRP A 157 -2.41 49.59 -1.74
C TRP A 157 -1.64 48.62 -2.65
N THR A 158 -0.63 47.96 -2.11
CA THR A 158 0.13 46.92 -2.82
C THR A 158 -0.35 45.52 -2.42
N ALA A 159 0.16 44.47 -3.08
CA ALA A 159 -0.12 43.08 -2.67
C ALA A 159 0.35 42.79 -1.23
N GLU A 160 1.43 43.42 -0.78
CA GLU A 160 1.98 43.25 0.57
C GLU A 160 1.32 44.16 1.62
N ASN A 161 0.91 45.37 1.22
CA ASN A 161 0.34 46.40 2.09
C ASN A 161 -1.08 46.80 1.66
N GLY A 162 -1.90 45.82 1.30
CA GLY A 162 -3.30 46.06 0.95
C GLY A 162 -4.12 46.54 2.15
N VAL A 163 -5.25 47.19 1.88
CA VAL A 163 -6.19 47.64 2.91
C VAL A 163 -7.03 46.48 3.41
N CYS A 164 -7.07 46.27 4.72
CA CYS A 164 -7.86 45.22 5.33
C CYS A 164 -9.29 45.70 5.65
N LEU A 165 -10.29 44.96 5.17
CA LEU A 165 -11.70 45.14 5.54
C LEU A 165 -12.21 43.90 6.27
N ALA A 166 -12.86 44.09 7.42
CA ALA A 166 -13.38 43.00 8.25
C ALA A 166 -14.89 43.14 8.46
N PRO A 167 -15.74 42.95 7.42
CA PRO A 167 -17.18 43.03 7.60
C PRO A 167 -17.69 41.90 8.50
N ALA A 168 -18.74 42.18 9.28
CA ALA A 168 -19.41 41.16 10.08
C ALA A 168 -20.18 40.18 9.18
N ALA A 169 -20.41 38.97 9.69
CA ALA A 169 -21.17 37.95 8.95
C ALA A 169 -22.62 38.41 8.74
N GLY A 170 -23.08 38.32 7.50
CA GLY A 170 -24.45 38.65 7.10
C GLY A 170 -24.88 37.84 5.88
N THR A 171 -26.20 37.76 5.66
CA THR A 171 -26.81 36.89 4.63
C THR A 171 -26.44 37.31 3.21
N PHE A 172 -26.25 38.61 2.97
CA PHE A 172 -25.73 39.12 1.70
C PHE A 172 -24.72 40.25 1.96
N GLN A 173 -23.60 40.22 1.22
CA GLN A 173 -22.59 41.27 1.28
C GLN A 173 -22.15 41.61 -0.14
N ARG A 174 -22.25 42.89 -0.49
CA ARG A 174 -21.86 43.40 -1.81
C ARG A 174 -20.92 44.57 -1.64
N MET A 175 -19.88 44.60 -2.46
CA MET A 175 -19.02 45.76 -2.62
C MET A 175 -19.04 46.26 -4.05
N ARG A 176 -19.44 47.52 -4.22
CA ARG A 176 -19.31 48.27 -5.47
C ARG A 176 -18.10 49.17 -5.36
N VAL A 177 -17.28 49.16 -6.39
CA VAL A 177 -16.05 49.95 -6.46
C VAL A 177 -16.18 50.88 -7.66
N SER A 178 -15.89 52.16 -7.46
CA SER A 178 -15.88 53.18 -8.50
C SER A 178 -14.58 53.97 -8.46
N GLY A 179 -14.17 54.55 -9.59
CA GLY A 179 -12.97 55.37 -9.68
C GLY A 179 -11.65 54.60 -9.76
N ILE A 180 -11.67 53.33 -10.18
CA ILE A 180 -10.43 52.55 -10.34
C ILE A 180 -9.48 53.30 -11.31
N PRO A 181 -8.22 53.59 -10.92
CA PRO A 181 -7.27 54.31 -11.76
C PRO A 181 -6.99 53.58 -13.08
N GLU A 182 -6.71 54.33 -14.15
CA GLU A 182 -6.31 53.75 -15.43
C GLU A 182 -5.12 52.78 -15.28
N ASN A 183 -5.15 51.68 -16.02
CA ASN A 183 -4.16 50.60 -15.99
C ASN A 183 -4.02 49.90 -14.63
N HIS A 184 -5.04 49.95 -13.78
CA HIS A 184 -5.08 49.21 -12.53
C HIS A 184 -6.35 48.36 -12.42
N LYS A 185 -6.25 47.28 -11.65
CA LYS A 185 -7.38 46.44 -11.24
C LYS A 185 -7.37 46.30 -9.72
N LEU A 186 -8.55 46.33 -9.11
CA LEU A 186 -8.68 45.98 -7.70
C LEU A 186 -8.65 44.46 -7.57
N VAL A 187 -7.74 43.94 -6.75
CA VAL A 187 -7.62 42.52 -6.44
C VAL A 187 -8.00 42.27 -4.99
N ILE A 188 -8.92 41.32 -4.81
CA ILE A 188 -9.26 40.74 -3.52
C ILE A 188 -8.90 39.25 -3.63
N PRO A 189 -7.89 38.76 -2.89
CA PRO A 189 -7.44 37.38 -3.01
C PRO A 189 -8.60 36.38 -2.86
N GLY A 190 -8.75 35.50 -3.85
CA GLY A 190 -9.80 34.47 -3.87
C GLY A 190 -11.20 34.95 -4.27
N ILE A 191 -11.40 36.23 -4.64
CA ILE A 191 -12.70 36.77 -5.05
C ILE A 191 -12.60 37.47 -6.41
N SER A 192 -13.32 36.93 -7.39
CA SER A 192 -13.44 37.54 -8.71
C SER A 192 -14.62 38.51 -8.77
N PRO A 193 -14.49 39.65 -9.48
CA PRO A 193 -15.61 40.56 -9.67
C PRO A 193 -16.70 39.93 -10.54
N THR A 194 -17.96 40.14 -10.17
CA THR A 194 -19.14 39.71 -10.93
C THR A 194 -19.38 40.58 -12.16
N THR A 195 -18.98 41.85 -12.08
CA THR A 195 -19.01 42.79 -13.19
C THR A 195 -17.78 43.67 -13.08
N GLN A 196 -17.06 43.86 -14.18
CA GLN A 196 -15.86 44.68 -14.23
C GLN A 196 -15.89 45.57 -15.48
N THR A 197 -15.70 46.86 -15.26
CA THR A 197 -15.44 47.86 -16.31
C THR A 197 -14.07 48.50 -16.03
N PRO A 198 -13.51 49.30 -16.94
CA PRO A 198 -12.22 49.95 -16.73
C PRO A 198 -12.15 50.85 -15.47
N THR A 199 -13.29 51.34 -14.99
CA THR A 199 -13.37 52.30 -13.88
C THR A 199 -14.20 51.82 -12.69
N SER A 200 -14.81 50.63 -12.79
CA SER A 200 -15.68 50.11 -11.72
C SER A 200 -15.67 48.58 -11.65
N ALA A 201 -15.94 48.05 -10.47
CA ALA A 201 -16.06 46.62 -10.24
C ALA A 201 -17.12 46.32 -9.18
N VAL A 202 -17.78 45.18 -9.29
CA VAL A 202 -18.75 44.70 -8.30
C VAL A 202 -18.33 43.33 -7.79
N PHE A 203 -18.22 43.19 -6.48
CA PHE A 203 -17.83 41.96 -5.79
C PHE A 203 -18.95 41.47 -4.87
N HIS A 204 -19.14 40.15 -4.84
CA HIS A 204 -19.92 39.48 -3.80
C HIS A 204 -18.95 38.95 -2.74
N LEU A 205 -19.05 39.48 -1.52
CA LEU A 205 -18.16 39.10 -0.44
C LEU A 205 -18.73 37.87 0.27
N PRO A 206 -17.95 36.79 0.46
CA PRO A 206 -18.43 35.63 1.19
C PRO A 206 -18.66 35.97 2.66
N ALA A 207 -19.57 35.25 3.32
CA ALA A 207 -19.67 35.30 4.77
C ALA A 207 -18.37 34.74 5.36
N VAL A 208 -17.54 35.60 5.95
CA VAL A 208 -16.31 35.15 6.59
C VAL A 208 -16.63 34.74 8.02
N ALA A 209 -16.04 33.64 8.48
CA ALA A 209 -16.10 33.22 9.88
C ALA A 209 -15.60 34.36 10.80
N GLU A 210 -16.00 34.34 12.07
CA GLU A 210 -15.60 35.36 13.05
C GLU A 210 -14.08 35.65 12.98
N GLY A 211 -13.72 36.90 12.69
CA GLY A 211 -12.33 37.36 12.59
C GLY A 211 -11.74 37.40 11.18
N GLY A 212 -12.48 36.96 10.16
CA GLY A 212 -12.06 37.04 8.77
C GLY A 212 -11.87 38.46 8.24
N GLN A 213 -10.85 38.67 7.42
CA GLN A 213 -10.52 39.94 6.78
C GLN A 213 -10.32 39.75 5.27
N PHE A 214 -10.72 40.74 4.50
CA PHE A 214 -10.43 40.88 3.08
C PHE A 214 -9.30 41.87 2.90
N GLN A 215 -8.24 41.47 2.21
CA GLN A 215 -7.17 42.39 1.82
C GLN A 215 -7.42 42.93 0.42
N LEU A 216 -7.51 44.24 0.29
CA LEU A 216 -7.74 44.94 -0.97
C LEU A 216 -6.41 45.48 -1.47
N SER A 217 -6.02 45.10 -2.68
CA SER A 217 -4.80 45.59 -3.32
C SER A 217 -5.11 46.15 -4.71
N LEU A 218 -4.30 47.10 -5.16
CA LEU A 218 -4.42 47.68 -6.48
C LEU A 218 -3.22 47.24 -7.34
N GLU A 219 -3.46 46.37 -8.30
CA GLU A 219 -2.42 45.85 -9.18
C GLU A 219 -2.46 46.53 -10.55
N ARG A 220 -1.30 46.66 -11.22
CA ARG A 220 -1.28 47.16 -12.59
C ARG A 220 -1.87 46.12 -13.53
N ASP A 221 -2.85 46.53 -14.32
CA ASP A 221 -3.46 45.73 -15.38
C ASP A 221 -2.63 45.89 -16.67
N LEU A 222 -1.41 45.33 -16.64
CA LEU A 222 -0.58 45.24 -17.83
C LEU A 222 -1.02 44.03 -18.65
N PRO A 223 -1.21 44.17 -19.98
CA PRO A 223 -1.51 43.03 -20.83
C PRO A 223 -0.39 42.00 -20.71
N VAL A 224 -0.76 40.80 -20.26
CA VAL A 224 0.16 39.67 -20.20
C VAL A 224 0.60 39.35 -21.63
N PRO A 225 1.90 39.37 -21.95
CA PRO A 225 2.37 38.95 -23.26
C PRO A 225 2.00 37.48 -23.50
N PRO A 226 1.76 37.08 -24.76
CA PRO A 226 1.42 35.70 -25.07
C PRO A 226 2.53 34.76 -24.61
N PRO A 227 2.20 33.52 -24.20
CA PRO A 227 3.17 32.57 -23.71
C PRO A 227 4.21 32.25 -24.79
N VAL A 228 5.48 32.43 -24.46
CA VAL A 228 6.60 32.02 -25.30
C VAL A 228 6.98 30.59 -24.91
N ALA A 229 7.21 29.73 -25.91
CA ALA A 229 7.64 28.36 -25.69
C ALA A 229 8.99 28.32 -24.94
N SER A 230 9.14 27.40 -23.99
CA SER A 230 10.36 27.28 -23.18
C SER A 230 11.25 26.16 -23.74
N GLN A 231 12.56 26.38 -23.72
CA GLN A 231 13.55 25.34 -24.02
C GLN A 231 14.02 24.74 -22.71
N TRP A 232 13.86 23.42 -22.57
CA TRP A 232 14.10 22.70 -21.31
C TRP A 232 15.36 21.85 -21.39
N ASP A 233 16.28 22.10 -20.48
CA ASP A 233 17.37 21.22 -20.10
C ASP A 233 16.88 20.25 -19.02
N LEU A 234 17.23 18.97 -19.14
CA LEU A 234 16.70 17.92 -18.27
C LEU A 234 17.83 17.23 -17.51
N ASP A 235 17.74 17.21 -16.18
CA ASP A 235 18.51 16.30 -15.34
C ASP A 235 17.57 15.26 -14.74
N SER A 236 17.88 13.98 -14.90
CA SER A 236 16.96 12.90 -14.56
C SER A 236 17.63 11.80 -13.77
N GLU A 237 16.92 11.27 -12.79
CA GLU A 237 17.40 10.27 -11.86
C GLU A 237 16.42 9.09 -11.88
N TRP A 238 16.89 7.89 -12.22
CA TRP A 238 16.06 6.72 -12.48
C TRP A 238 16.46 5.52 -11.63
N ILE A 239 15.48 4.90 -10.98
CA ILE A 239 15.60 3.55 -10.45
C ILE A 239 14.97 2.60 -11.46
N VAL A 240 15.74 1.60 -11.87
CA VAL A 240 15.36 0.64 -12.89
C VAL A 240 15.35 -0.76 -12.29
N GLN A 241 14.20 -1.42 -12.28
CA GLN A 241 14.03 -2.74 -11.68
C GLN A 241 13.47 -3.72 -12.70
N TYR A 242 14.02 -4.93 -12.77
CA TYR A 242 13.44 -6.00 -13.58
C TYR A 242 12.56 -6.90 -12.72
N LYS A 243 11.30 -7.05 -13.12
CA LYS A 243 10.31 -7.87 -12.44
C LYS A 243 9.30 -8.40 -13.45
N ASP A 244 8.94 -9.67 -13.33
CA ASP A 244 7.85 -10.31 -14.11
C ASP A 244 7.94 -10.09 -15.63
N GLY A 245 9.15 -10.15 -16.20
CA GLY A 245 9.34 -9.94 -17.64
C GLY A 245 9.25 -8.48 -18.10
N ARG A 246 9.38 -7.53 -17.18
CA ARG A 246 9.29 -6.09 -17.43
C ARG A 246 10.40 -5.33 -16.72
N ILE A 247 10.83 -4.23 -17.32
CA ILE A 247 11.69 -3.24 -16.68
C ILE A 247 10.79 -2.10 -16.19
N HIS A 248 10.72 -1.93 -14.88
CA HIS A 248 10.03 -0.85 -14.19
C HIS A 248 10.98 0.34 -14.01
N TYR A 249 10.49 1.53 -14.33
CA TYR A 249 11.18 2.79 -14.19
C TYR A 249 10.46 3.63 -13.13
N LEU A 250 11.21 4.13 -12.17
CA LEU A 250 10.81 5.17 -11.25
C LEU A 250 11.80 6.33 -11.38
N GLY A 251 11.32 7.45 -11.92
CA GLY A 251 12.13 8.59 -12.27
C GLY A 251 11.74 9.86 -11.54
N ARG A 252 12.74 10.70 -11.26
CA ARG A 252 12.56 12.13 -10.99
C ARG A 252 13.28 12.91 -12.08
N ILE A 253 12.59 13.87 -12.67
CA ILE A 253 13.09 14.76 -13.70
C ILE A 253 13.08 16.17 -13.14
N TYR A 254 14.24 16.81 -13.20
CA TYR A 254 14.44 18.22 -12.91
C TYR A 254 14.60 18.92 -14.27
N ALA A 255 13.60 19.71 -14.63
CA ALA A 255 13.59 20.47 -15.88
C ALA A 255 13.91 21.92 -15.58
N GLN A 256 14.91 22.47 -16.26
CA GLN A 256 15.33 23.87 -16.13
C GLN A 256 15.26 24.54 -17.50
N ALA A 257 14.78 25.79 -17.56
CA ALA A 257 14.75 26.57 -18.78
C ALA A 257 15.50 27.90 -18.60
N ASP A 258 16.28 28.30 -19.60
CA ASP A 258 16.98 29.60 -19.60
C ASP A 258 16.09 30.75 -20.10
N GLY A 259 14.88 30.45 -20.57
CA GLY A 259 13.90 31.42 -21.03
C GLY A 259 12.57 30.79 -21.46
N GLY A 260 11.61 31.64 -21.81
CA GLY A 260 10.24 31.23 -22.14
C GLY A 260 9.27 31.50 -20.99
N SER A 261 8.06 30.97 -21.11
CA SER A 261 6.98 31.18 -20.13
C SER A 261 6.94 30.17 -18.99
N GLY A 262 7.69 29.06 -19.08
CA GLY A 262 7.67 27.97 -18.10
C GLY A 262 6.32 27.24 -17.99
N LEU A 263 5.39 27.47 -18.92
CA LEU A 263 4.00 26.99 -18.83
C LEU A 263 3.76 25.62 -19.46
N SER A 264 4.62 25.16 -20.37
CA SER A 264 4.43 23.86 -21.02
C SER A 264 5.75 23.16 -21.33
N MET A 265 5.69 21.82 -21.35
CA MET A 265 6.80 20.94 -21.73
C MET A 265 6.23 19.69 -22.41
N THR A 266 6.89 19.25 -23.48
CA THR A 266 6.57 17.98 -24.14
C THR A 266 7.70 16.99 -23.91
N LEU A 267 7.38 15.82 -23.36
CA LEU A 267 8.33 14.73 -23.17
C LEU A 267 8.02 13.59 -24.13
N THR A 268 9.02 13.14 -24.89
CA THR A 268 8.97 11.89 -25.65
C THR A 268 9.36 10.73 -24.76
N LEU A 269 8.43 9.80 -24.52
CA LEU A 269 8.64 8.55 -23.79
C LEU A 269 9.04 7.41 -24.74
N PRO A 270 9.64 6.33 -24.21
CA PRO A 270 9.83 5.09 -24.96
C PRO A 270 8.48 4.59 -25.51
N GLY A 271 8.42 4.27 -26.81
CA GLY A 271 7.15 3.86 -27.46
C GLY A 271 6.48 2.63 -26.85
N GLU A 272 7.29 1.76 -26.23
CA GLU A 272 6.86 0.54 -25.53
C GLU A 272 6.43 0.78 -24.07
N ALA A 273 6.52 2.01 -23.56
CA ALA A 273 6.14 2.34 -22.20
C ALA A 273 4.65 2.05 -21.93
N GLN A 274 4.38 1.40 -20.80
CA GLN A 274 3.06 1.04 -20.30
C GLN A 274 2.91 1.53 -18.85
N GLU A 275 1.65 1.61 -18.39
CA GLU A 275 1.33 2.04 -17.02
C GLU A 275 2.04 3.34 -16.62
N ILE A 276 1.99 4.32 -17.52
CA ILE A 276 2.61 5.62 -17.32
C ILE A 276 1.80 6.38 -16.28
N ALA A 277 2.45 6.78 -15.20
CA ALA A 277 1.91 7.71 -14.22
C ALA A 277 2.93 8.83 -13.98
N TYR A 278 2.43 10.02 -13.72
CA TYR A 278 3.24 11.22 -13.56
C TYR A 278 2.64 12.13 -12.49
N GLU A 279 3.50 12.92 -11.85
CA GLU A 279 3.13 13.87 -10.81
C GLU A 279 4.09 15.06 -10.83
N SER A 280 3.54 16.28 -10.78
CA SER A 280 4.32 17.52 -10.75
C SER A 280 3.56 18.55 -9.92
N ASP A 281 4.29 19.40 -9.20
CA ASP A 281 3.71 20.54 -8.50
C ASP A 281 3.10 21.52 -9.51
N ASP A 282 1.97 22.13 -9.17
CA ASP A 282 1.34 23.20 -9.99
C ASP A 282 0.87 22.72 -11.39
N LEU A 283 0.75 21.42 -11.61
CA LEU A 283 0.30 20.85 -12.89
C LEU A 283 -1.20 21.15 -13.11
N ALA A 284 -1.52 21.84 -14.20
CA ALA A 284 -2.88 22.16 -14.61
C ALA A 284 -3.51 21.05 -15.44
N TYR A 285 -2.74 20.58 -16.42
CA TYR A 285 -3.19 19.64 -17.44
C TYR A 285 -2.02 18.79 -17.89
N ALA A 286 -2.32 17.55 -18.25
CA ALA A 286 -1.39 16.66 -18.89
C ALA A 286 -2.11 15.74 -19.86
N ASP A 287 -1.53 15.56 -21.04
CA ASP A 287 -2.07 14.67 -22.08
C ASP A 287 -1.02 13.69 -22.54
N LEU A 288 -1.47 12.47 -22.83
CA LEU A 288 -0.60 11.41 -23.32
C LEU A 288 -1.06 11.01 -24.72
N GLU A 289 -0.32 11.48 -25.71
CA GLU A 289 -0.56 11.17 -27.10
C GLU A 289 0.38 10.06 -27.61
N ARG A 290 -0.09 9.34 -28.63
CA ARG A 290 0.74 8.39 -29.36
C ARG A 290 0.96 8.94 -30.77
N THR A 291 2.22 9.17 -31.12
CA THR A 291 2.57 9.70 -32.44
C THR A 291 2.42 8.62 -33.51
N ALA A 292 2.34 9.04 -34.78
CA ALA A 292 2.24 8.14 -35.93
C ALA A 292 3.41 7.14 -36.01
N ASP A 293 4.59 7.54 -35.53
CA ASP A 293 5.80 6.71 -35.48
C ASP A 293 5.82 5.71 -34.31
N GLY A 294 4.74 5.68 -33.51
CA GLY A 294 4.59 4.77 -32.38
C GLY A 294 5.29 5.22 -31.10
N ALA A 295 5.97 6.37 -31.11
CA ALA A 295 6.45 7.02 -29.90
C ALA A 295 5.27 7.57 -29.07
N ARG A 296 5.50 7.81 -27.79
CA ARG A 296 4.52 8.41 -26.90
C ARG A 296 5.01 9.79 -26.50
N THR A 297 4.13 10.78 -26.56
CA THR A 297 4.41 12.15 -26.11
C THR A 297 3.53 12.47 -24.91
N LEU A 298 4.14 13.02 -23.86
CA LEU A 298 3.47 13.53 -22.68
C LEU A 298 3.57 15.04 -22.71
N ASP A 299 2.45 15.69 -22.99
CA ASP A 299 2.32 17.14 -23.01
C ASP A 299 1.88 17.61 -21.63
N LEU A 300 2.70 18.42 -20.98
CA LEU A 300 2.50 18.94 -19.64
C LEU A 300 2.20 20.43 -19.71
N GLN A 301 1.21 20.89 -18.94
CA GLN A 301 0.91 22.31 -18.76
C GLN A 301 0.72 22.66 -17.28
N TRP A 302 1.37 23.73 -16.85
CA TRP A 302 1.32 24.22 -15.46
C TRP A 302 0.43 25.46 -15.33
N GLN A 303 -0.07 25.73 -14.11
CA GLN A 303 -0.94 26.87 -13.85
C GLN A 303 -0.14 28.18 -13.74
N THR A 304 1.01 28.13 -13.07
CA THR A 304 1.81 29.32 -12.76
C THR A 304 2.85 29.56 -13.86
N ARG A 305 2.88 30.78 -14.39
CA ARG A 305 3.87 31.21 -15.39
C ARG A 305 5.19 31.65 -14.77
N ASP A 306 6.22 31.77 -15.61
CA ASP A 306 7.56 32.27 -15.30
C ASP A 306 8.34 31.46 -14.24
N ILE A 307 7.86 30.26 -13.88
CA ILE A 307 8.63 29.27 -13.14
C ILE A 307 9.43 28.44 -14.14
N LEU A 308 10.73 28.70 -14.19
CA LEU A 308 11.67 28.08 -15.11
C LEU A 308 12.37 26.83 -14.55
N ASP A 309 12.05 26.46 -13.30
CA ASP A 309 12.53 25.23 -12.66
C ASP A 309 11.33 24.35 -12.29
N ARG A 310 11.21 23.18 -12.93
CA ARG A 310 10.11 22.24 -12.71
C ARG A 310 10.62 20.88 -12.24
N ARG A 311 9.83 20.25 -11.36
CA ARG A 311 10.08 18.88 -10.89
C ARG A 311 8.94 17.99 -11.32
N LEU A 312 9.28 16.83 -11.87
CA LEU A 312 8.34 15.83 -12.34
C LEU A 312 8.77 14.47 -11.81
N GLN A 313 7.85 13.77 -11.15
CA GLN A 313 7.99 12.34 -10.87
C GLN A 313 7.26 11.56 -11.95
N ILE A 314 7.87 10.50 -12.45
CA ILE A 314 7.28 9.67 -13.49
C ILE A 314 7.59 8.20 -13.26
N THR A 315 6.60 7.35 -13.49
CA THR A 315 6.74 5.89 -13.44
C THR A 315 6.18 5.28 -14.70
N TYR A 316 6.83 4.24 -15.20
CA TYR A 316 6.33 3.42 -16.30
C TYR A 316 7.04 2.07 -16.33
N GLN A 317 6.59 1.18 -17.18
CA GLN A 317 7.26 -0.11 -17.40
C GLN A 317 7.39 -0.42 -18.90
N ILE A 318 8.46 -1.14 -19.25
CA ILE A 318 8.74 -1.58 -20.62
C ILE A 318 8.82 -3.12 -20.61
N PRO A 319 8.16 -3.82 -21.56
CA PRO A 319 8.32 -5.26 -21.68
C PRO A 319 9.77 -5.63 -22.01
N GLN A 320 10.32 -6.61 -21.29
CA GLN A 320 11.70 -7.06 -21.49
C GLN A 320 11.79 -8.59 -21.39
N SER A 321 12.27 -9.22 -22.46
CA SER A 321 12.48 -10.66 -22.44
C SER A 321 13.54 -11.05 -21.38
N PRO A 322 13.28 -12.05 -20.53
CA PRO A 322 14.29 -12.58 -19.60
C PRO A 322 15.52 -13.12 -20.32
N LEU A 323 15.37 -13.60 -21.56
CA LEU A 323 16.45 -14.20 -22.34
C LEU A 323 17.20 -13.17 -23.21
N ALA A 324 16.81 -11.89 -23.15
CA ALA A 324 17.49 -10.87 -23.92
C ALA A 324 18.92 -10.67 -23.39
N ALA A 325 19.89 -10.87 -24.28
CA ALA A 325 21.29 -10.61 -24.00
C ALA A 325 21.61 -9.11 -23.82
N GLN A 326 20.68 -8.24 -24.20
CA GLN A 326 20.84 -6.79 -24.16
C GLN A 326 19.62 -6.11 -23.57
N TRP A 327 19.85 -5.19 -22.64
CA TRP A 327 18.84 -4.31 -22.08
C TRP A 327 19.06 -2.89 -22.61
N SER A 328 18.04 -2.30 -23.21
CA SER A 328 18.07 -0.91 -23.66
C SER A 328 17.30 -0.07 -22.65
N LEU A 329 18.03 0.68 -21.82
CA LEU A 329 17.42 1.62 -20.90
C LEU A 329 17.14 2.92 -21.62
N LYS A 330 15.94 3.45 -21.43
CA LYS A 330 15.49 4.68 -22.11
C LYS A 330 14.71 5.54 -21.12
N ALA A 331 15.21 6.74 -20.85
CA ALA A 331 14.51 7.80 -20.13
C ALA A 331 13.74 8.69 -21.13
N PRO A 332 12.65 9.35 -20.70
CA PRO A 332 11.99 10.39 -21.49
C PRO A 332 12.91 11.58 -21.74
N GLY A 333 12.70 12.27 -22.86
CA GLY A 333 13.44 13.48 -23.22
C GLY A 333 12.61 14.46 -24.05
N THR A 334 13.11 15.66 -24.30
CA THR A 334 12.39 16.72 -25.05
C THR A 334 12.49 16.59 -26.57
N GLY A 335 13.09 15.51 -27.10
CA GLY A 335 13.31 15.29 -28.54
C GLY A 335 14.49 16.08 -29.13
N GLU A 336 14.96 17.13 -28.46
CA GLU A 336 16.21 17.81 -28.81
C GLU A 336 17.42 17.14 -28.11
N PRO A 337 18.51 16.84 -28.83
CA PRO A 337 19.63 16.05 -28.30
C PRO A 337 20.56 16.82 -27.36
N THR A 338 20.36 18.12 -27.18
CA THR A 338 21.25 18.98 -26.40
C THR A 338 20.77 19.07 -24.96
N GLN A 339 21.56 18.48 -24.05
CA GLN A 339 21.55 18.68 -22.58
C GLN A 339 20.58 17.85 -21.72
N THR A 340 20.30 16.59 -22.07
CA THR A 340 19.76 15.64 -21.08
C THR A 340 20.88 14.93 -20.33
N ARG A 341 20.88 15.02 -18.99
CA ARG A 341 21.69 14.19 -18.09
C ARG A 341 20.78 13.19 -17.37
N GLY A 342 21.29 11.99 -17.18
CA GLY A 342 20.54 10.85 -16.67
C GLY A 342 21.42 9.98 -15.77
N LEU A 343 20.99 9.76 -14.54
CA LEU A 343 21.56 8.74 -13.66
C LEU A 343 20.61 7.55 -13.60
N PHE A 344 21.04 6.40 -14.09
CA PHE A 344 20.31 5.14 -13.92
C PHE A 344 20.92 4.34 -12.78
N VAL A 345 20.08 3.90 -11.85
CA VAL A 345 20.44 3.03 -10.72
C VAL A 345 19.66 1.74 -10.85
N ILE A 346 20.37 0.62 -10.87
CA ILE A 346 19.80 -0.70 -11.11
C ILE A 346 20.15 -1.60 -9.93
N PRO A 347 19.20 -1.97 -9.08
CA PRO A 347 19.42 -2.99 -8.07
C PRO A 347 19.85 -4.30 -8.74
N THR A 348 20.89 -4.93 -8.19
CA THR A 348 21.40 -6.19 -8.75
C THR A 348 20.42 -7.33 -8.53
N ILE A 349 20.37 -8.27 -9.47
CA ILE A 349 19.46 -9.42 -9.43
C ILE A 349 20.31 -10.69 -9.33
N ASP A 350 19.93 -11.57 -8.42
CA ASP A 350 20.68 -12.81 -8.16
C ASP A 350 20.80 -13.68 -9.42
N GLY A 351 22.03 -13.91 -9.84
CA GLY A 351 22.36 -14.68 -11.04
C GLY A 351 22.29 -13.88 -12.33
N LEU A 352 21.96 -12.59 -12.31
CA LEU A 352 22.07 -11.71 -13.49
C LEU A 352 23.32 -10.85 -13.41
N ARG A 353 24.17 -10.94 -14.41
CA ARG A 353 25.30 -10.04 -14.58
C ARG A 353 24.97 -8.98 -15.62
N LEU A 354 25.04 -7.71 -15.21
CA LEU A 354 24.97 -6.56 -16.09
C LEU A 354 26.37 -6.02 -16.37
N SER A 355 26.64 -5.61 -17.62
CA SER A 355 27.91 -4.97 -17.98
C SER A 355 27.75 -3.93 -19.08
N SER A 356 28.44 -2.80 -18.92
CA SER A 356 28.64 -1.74 -19.90
C SER A 356 29.96 -1.03 -19.56
N PRO A 357 30.68 -0.41 -20.52
CA PRO A 357 31.92 0.31 -20.25
C PRO A 357 31.78 1.39 -19.17
N ASP A 358 30.61 2.03 -19.09
CA ASP A 358 30.32 3.14 -18.19
C ASP A 358 29.57 2.71 -16.92
N LEU A 359 29.41 1.40 -16.71
CA LEU A 359 28.70 0.86 -15.54
C LEU A 359 29.62 0.87 -14.32
N LEU A 360 29.17 1.53 -13.25
CA LEU A 360 29.87 1.62 -11.97
C LEU A 360 29.21 0.69 -10.95
N ASP A 361 30.02 0.04 -10.12
CA ASP A 361 29.52 -0.71 -8.97
C ASP A 361 29.16 0.23 -7.80
N SER A 362 28.39 -0.27 -6.83
CA SER A 362 28.00 0.51 -5.64
C SER A 362 29.15 1.14 -4.84
N THR A 363 30.39 0.62 -4.95
CA THR A 363 31.56 1.17 -4.24
C THR A 363 32.22 2.32 -5.01
N GLN A 364 32.04 2.35 -6.32
CA GLN A 364 32.53 3.39 -7.25
C GLN A 364 31.46 4.43 -7.56
N SER A 365 30.18 4.11 -7.33
CA SER A 365 29.05 5.02 -7.52
C SER A 365 29.15 6.23 -6.61
N ARG A 366 28.66 7.38 -7.10
CA ARG A 366 28.38 8.54 -6.26
C ARG A 366 27.38 8.18 -5.17
N ARG A 367 27.44 8.90 -4.05
CA ARG A 367 26.44 8.78 -2.99
C ARG A 367 25.05 9.08 -3.59
N LEU A 368 24.17 8.08 -3.57
CA LEU A 368 22.82 8.21 -4.12
C LEU A 368 22.02 9.31 -3.39
N PRO A 369 21.10 10.01 -4.06
CA PRO A 369 20.10 10.83 -3.40
C PRO A 369 19.29 10.05 -2.35
N GLU A 370 18.81 10.73 -1.31
CA GLU A 370 18.07 10.10 -0.20
C GLU A 370 16.85 9.31 -0.68
N TRP A 371 16.12 9.85 -1.67
CA TRP A 371 14.94 9.18 -2.22
C TRP A 371 15.28 7.86 -2.93
N MET A 372 16.45 7.78 -3.58
CA MET A 372 16.91 6.54 -4.20
C MET A 372 17.35 5.54 -3.14
N GLN A 373 18.07 6.00 -2.11
CA GLN A 373 18.46 5.15 -0.98
C GLN A 373 17.24 4.52 -0.29
N ALA A 374 16.17 5.29 -0.11
CA ALA A 374 14.92 4.79 0.48
C ALA A 374 14.28 3.66 -0.33
N HIS A 375 14.43 3.66 -1.66
CA HIS A 375 13.86 2.63 -2.55
C HIS A 375 14.78 1.43 -2.76
N VAL A 376 16.09 1.66 -2.88
CA VAL A 376 17.09 0.58 -3.04
C VAL A 376 17.32 -0.14 -1.70
N GLY A 377 17.21 0.57 -0.58
CA GLY A 377 17.48 0.05 0.75
C GLY A 377 18.94 -0.40 0.88
N ASN A 378 19.15 -1.61 1.40
CA ASN A 378 20.47 -2.22 1.56
C ASN A 378 20.86 -3.14 0.39
N ALA A 379 20.09 -3.15 -0.71
CA ALA A 379 20.40 -3.99 -1.85
C ALA A 379 21.68 -3.49 -2.56
N ALA A 380 22.49 -4.44 -3.06
CA ALA A 380 23.56 -4.08 -3.99
C ALA A 380 22.96 -3.49 -5.27
N TYR A 381 23.67 -2.53 -5.86
CA TYR A 381 23.23 -1.85 -7.07
C TYR A 381 24.43 -1.52 -7.97
N VAL A 382 24.11 -1.22 -9.22
CA VAL A 382 25.02 -0.62 -10.19
C VAL A 382 24.44 0.69 -10.68
N SER A 383 25.30 1.63 -11.10
CA SER A 383 24.86 2.91 -11.64
C SER A 383 25.53 3.24 -12.96
N ILE A 384 24.85 3.95 -13.84
CA ILE A 384 25.40 4.46 -15.10
C ILE A 384 24.90 5.89 -15.32
N GLU A 385 25.82 6.81 -15.60
CA GLU A 385 25.50 8.15 -16.07
C GLU A 385 25.39 8.10 -17.60
N ALA A 386 24.24 8.43 -18.15
CA ALA A 386 23.97 8.47 -19.59
C ALA A 386 23.01 9.62 -19.91
N ALA A 387 22.83 9.96 -21.18
CA ALA A 387 21.83 10.95 -21.57
C ALA A 387 20.41 10.33 -21.49
N GLN A 388 19.75 10.13 -22.63
CA GLN A 388 18.42 9.54 -22.66
C GLN A 388 18.44 8.01 -22.78
N THR A 389 19.48 7.42 -23.36
CA THR A 389 19.52 5.97 -23.60
C THR A 389 20.87 5.37 -23.23
N CYS A 390 20.85 4.15 -22.71
CA CYS A 390 22.06 3.33 -22.54
C CYS A 390 21.76 1.86 -22.79
N THR A 391 22.75 1.12 -23.29
CA THR A 391 22.63 -0.31 -23.54
C THR A 391 23.51 -1.08 -22.58
N LEU A 392 22.96 -2.12 -21.96
CA LEU A 392 23.64 -3.02 -21.04
C LEU A 392 23.67 -4.42 -21.64
N GLN A 393 24.79 -5.12 -21.54
CA GLN A 393 24.82 -6.56 -21.74
C GLN A 393 24.27 -7.24 -20.48
N ALA A 394 23.35 -8.18 -20.66
CA ALA A 394 22.67 -8.91 -19.61
C ALA A 394 22.92 -10.41 -19.79
N VAL A 395 23.62 -11.02 -18.84
CA VAL A 395 23.98 -12.44 -18.89
C VAL A 395 23.49 -13.14 -17.63
N TRP A 396 22.58 -14.09 -17.78
CA TRP A 396 22.21 -14.99 -16.70
C TRP A 396 23.33 -16.00 -16.46
N LEU A 397 23.90 -15.96 -15.27
CA LEU A 397 24.91 -16.90 -14.82
C LEU A 397 24.24 -18.24 -14.50
N PRO A 398 24.87 -19.37 -14.88
CA PRO A 398 24.35 -20.68 -14.54
C PRO A 398 24.30 -20.82 -13.02
N ARG A 399 23.12 -21.17 -12.50
CA ARG A 399 22.98 -21.52 -11.09
C ARG A 399 23.47 -22.94 -10.88
N LEU A 400 24.40 -23.13 -9.95
CA LEU A 400 24.79 -24.47 -9.54
C LEU A 400 23.64 -25.08 -8.73
N PRO A 401 23.06 -26.22 -9.16
CA PRO A 401 22.04 -26.88 -8.39
C PRO A 401 22.66 -27.37 -7.07
N THR A 402 22.16 -26.87 -5.96
CA THR A 402 22.45 -27.43 -4.64
C THR A 402 21.52 -28.61 -4.40
N ALA A 403 22.00 -29.65 -3.72
CA ALA A 403 21.15 -30.77 -3.32
C ALA A 403 19.98 -30.24 -2.47
N GLN A 404 18.75 -30.47 -2.93
CA GLN A 404 17.54 -30.05 -2.20
C GLN A 404 17.31 -30.89 -0.94
N ALA A 405 17.85 -32.12 -0.95
CA ALA A 405 17.79 -33.06 0.15
C ALA A 405 19.01 -33.99 0.14
N VAL A 406 19.34 -34.48 1.33
CA VAL A 406 20.40 -35.48 1.56
C VAL A 406 19.87 -36.53 2.52
N ILE A 407 20.18 -37.80 2.29
CA ILE A 407 19.91 -38.88 3.24
C ILE A 407 21.12 -38.94 4.18
N ASP A 408 20.94 -38.52 5.43
CA ASP A 408 22.01 -38.57 6.43
C ASP A 408 22.29 -40.03 6.86
N LEU A 409 21.26 -40.88 6.90
CA LEU A 409 21.40 -42.31 7.22
C LEU A 409 20.33 -43.12 6.48
N ALA A 410 20.74 -44.21 5.83
CA ALA A 410 19.87 -45.24 5.28
C ALA A 410 20.15 -46.59 5.96
N GLU A 411 19.22 -47.08 6.77
CA GLU A 411 19.31 -48.37 7.46
C GLU A 411 18.47 -49.41 6.75
N TYR A 412 19.06 -50.57 6.46
CA TYR A 412 18.40 -51.70 5.84
C TYR A 412 18.56 -52.95 6.70
N GLN A 413 17.49 -53.73 6.77
CA GLN A 413 17.48 -55.06 7.36
C GLN A 413 16.89 -56.02 6.34
N THR A 414 17.64 -57.06 5.98
CA THR A 414 17.20 -58.12 5.08
C THR A 414 17.23 -59.45 5.81
N ARG A 415 16.11 -60.17 5.78
CA ARG A 415 16.02 -61.54 6.26
C ARG A 415 15.77 -62.47 5.09
N LEU A 416 16.68 -63.41 4.88
CA LEU A 416 16.61 -64.43 3.84
C LEU A 416 16.19 -65.76 4.44
N VAL A 417 15.24 -66.42 3.79
CA VAL A 417 14.74 -67.76 4.16
C VAL A 417 15.24 -68.80 3.14
N GLN A 418 15.25 -70.07 3.54
CA GLN A 418 15.80 -71.17 2.73
C GLN A 418 15.14 -71.32 1.35
N ASP A 419 13.85 -71.00 1.23
CA ASP A 419 13.09 -71.04 -0.02
C ASP A 419 13.38 -69.86 -0.95
N GLY A 420 14.28 -68.94 -0.56
CA GLY A 420 14.61 -67.74 -1.32
C GLY A 420 13.69 -66.55 -1.05
N SER A 421 12.71 -66.67 -0.14
CA SER A 421 11.90 -65.52 0.24
C SER A 421 12.72 -64.51 1.07
N LEU A 422 12.50 -63.23 0.78
CA LEU A 422 13.14 -62.10 1.44
C LEU A 422 12.09 -61.25 2.15
N LEU A 423 12.42 -60.82 3.38
CA LEU A 423 11.77 -59.68 4.03
C LEU A 423 12.79 -58.56 4.17
N VAL A 424 12.48 -57.39 3.61
CA VAL A 424 13.33 -56.21 3.71
C VAL A 424 12.60 -55.11 4.46
N SER A 425 13.28 -54.49 5.44
CA SER A 425 12.84 -53.28 6.12
C SER A 425 13.89 -52.20 5.94
N ALA A 426 13.45 -50.97 5.64
CA ALA A 426 14.32 -49.84 5.40
C ALA A 426 13.87 -48.62 6.21
N GLN A 427 14.82 -47.84 6.73
CA GLN A 427 14.59 -46.55 7.38
C GLN A 427 15.55 -45.49 6.84
N PHE A 428 15.05 -44.29 6.58
CA PHE A 428 15.82 -43.18 6.02
C PHE A 428 15.66 -41.93 6.89
N ALA A 429 16.76 -41.29 7.22
CA ALA A 429 16.79 -39.94 7.79
C ALA A 429 17.13 -38.93 6.69
N ILE A 430 16.12 -38.23 6.17
CA ILE A 430 16.25 -37.34 5.01
C ILE A 430 16.25 -35.88 5.48
N ARG A 431 17.37 -35.18 5.31
CA ARG A 431 17.51 -33.76 5.61
C ARG A 431 17.09 -32.90 4.43
N HIS A 432 16.12 -32.01 4.63
CA HIS A 432 15.62 -31.09 3.60
C HIS A 432 14.91 -29.87 4.22
N GLN A 433 14.87 -28.75 3.48
CA GLN A 433 14.27 -27.48 3.96
C GLN A 433 12.95 -27.12 3.26
N GLN A 434 12.72 -27.65 2.06
CA GLN A 434 11.52 -27.40 1.26
C GLN A 434 10.77 -28.72 1.04
N PRO A 435 9.46 -28.68 0.70
CA PRO A 435 8.74 -29.88 0.32
C PRO A 435 9.40 -30.55 -0.90
N ILE A 436 9.53 -31.88 -0.86
CA ILE A 436 10.13 -32.66 -1.96
C ILE A 436 9.26 -33.87 -2.31
N ALA A 437 9.26 -34.25 -3.58
CA ALA A 437 8.74 -35.53 -4.07
C ALA A 437 9.92 -36.49 -4.21
N TRP A 438 10.17 -37.28 -3.18
CA TRP A 438 11.30 -38.21 -3.16
C TRP A 438 10.92 -39.52 -3.87
N ARG A 439 11.71 -39.91 -4.86
CA ARG A 439 11.50 -41.14 -5.62
C ARG A 439 12.55 -42.19 -5.28
N ILE A 440 12.12 -43.44 -5.20
CA ILE A 440 12.99 -44.58 -4.96
C ILE A 440 12.62 -45.72 -5.92
N GLN A 441 13.63 -46.33 -6.54
CA GLN A 441 13.47 -47.52 -7.36
C GLN A 441 13.68 -48.73 -6.47
N LEU A 442 12.61 -49.52 -6.25
CA LEU A 442 12.75 -50.79 -5.55
C LEU A 442 13.31 -51.86 -6.49
N PRO A 443 14.01 -52.90 -5.97
CA PRO A 443 14.27 -54.11 -6.73
C PRO A 443 12.94 -54.80 -7.11
N GLN A 444 13.02 -55.93 -7.81
CA GLN A 444 11.81 -56.73 -8.08
C GLN A 444 11.21 -57.21 -6.75
N ILE A 445 10.07 -56.62 -6.36
CA ILE A 445 9.34 -56.95 -5.13
C ILE A 445 8.06 -57.72 -5.47
N ASP A 446 7.61 -58.56 -4.54
CA ASP A 446 6.32 -59.24 -4.63
C ASP A 446 5.21 -58.39 -4.03
N GLN A 447 5.46 -57.83 -2.83
CA GLN A 447 4.45 -57.07 -2.09
C GLN A 447 5.09 -56.02 -1.17
N MET A 448 4.52 -54.80 -1.18
CA MET A 448 4.78 -53.78 -0.16
C MET A 448 3.91 -54.05 1.07
N LEU A 449 4.53 -54.14 2.25
CA LEU A 449 3.84 -54.47 3.49
C LEU A 449 3.45 -53.23 4.30
N ALA A 450 4.37 -52.27 4.42
CA ALA A 450 4.15 -51.05 5.21
C ALA A 450 4.99 -49.90 4.68
N CYS A 451 4.47 -48.68 4.80
CA CYS A 451 5.19 -47.44 4.54
C CYS A 451 4.78 -46.40 5.59
N THR A 452 5.76 -45.63 6.05
CA THR A 452 5.60 -44.59 7.08
C THR A 452 6.42 -43.37 6.72
N VAL A 453 5.89 -42.19 7.03
CA VAL A 453 6.62 -40.92 7.02
C VAL A 453 6.42 -40.27 8.37
N ASN A 454 7.51 -40.00 9.09
CA ASN A 454 7.51 -39.50 10.46
C ASN A 454 6.58 -40.33 11.37
N ASP A 455 6.77 -41.65 11.33
CA ASP A 455 5.98 -42.66 12.06
C ASP A 455 4.48 -42.70 11.72
N THR A 456 4.04 -41.93 10.72
CA THR A 456 2.65 -41.93 10.24
C THR A 456 2.51 -42.87 9.03
N PRO A 457 1.61 -43.86 9.08
CA PRO A 457 1.37 -44.75 7.94
C PRO A 457 0.88 -43.98 6.71
N ILE A 458 1.45 -44.29 5.54
CA ILE A 458 1.06 -43.69 4.27
C ILE A 458 0.90 -44.76 3.18
N GLN A 459 0.17 -44.41 2.12
CA GLN A 459 0.16 -45.17 0.87
C GLN A 459 0.99 -44.40 -0.15
N PRO A 460 2.19 -44.89 -0.52
CA PRO A 460 3.01 -44.18 -1.49
C PRO A 460 2.44 -44.37 -2.90
N VAL A 461 2.85 -43.48 -3.82
CA VAL A 461 2.37 -43.50 -5.21
C VAL A 461 3.34 -44.32 -6.06
N LEU A 462 2.83 -45.29 -6.81
CA LEU A 462 3.62 -46.03 -7.80
C LEU A 462 3.62 -45.26 -9.12
N ALA A 463 4.79 -44.84 -9.58
CA ALA A 463 4.97 -44.16 -10.86
C ALA A 463 4.99 -45.17 -12.04
N GLU A 464 4.76 -44.68 -13.26
CA GLU A 464 4.68 -45.51 -14.48
C GLU A 464 5.97 -46.30 -14.77
N ASN A 465 7.12 -45.83 -14.29
CA ASN A 465 8.44 -46.47 -14.41
C ASN A 465 8.75 -47.48 -13.29
N GLY A 466 7.78 -47.76 -12.40
CA GLY A 466 7.97 -48.66 -11.25
C GLY A 466 8.73 -48.05 -10.07
N GLU A 467 8.98 -46.73 -10.08
CA GLU A 467 9.48 -46.02 -8.91
C GLU A 467 8.35 -45.76 -7.92
N ILE A 468 8.69 -45.72 -6.64
CA ILE A 468 7.78 -45.31 -5.57
C ILE A 468 8.08 -43.86 -5.20
N GLU A 469 7.04 -43.02 -5.19
CA GLU A 469 7.13 -41.61 -4.84
C GLU A 469 6.56 -41.35 -3.44
N PHE A 470 7.35 -40.65 -2.62
CA PHE A 470 7.01 -40.15 -1.30
C PHE A 470 6.89 -38.62 -1.34
N SER A 471 5.72 -38.09 -1.01
CA SER A 471 5.53 -36.65 -0.82
C SER A 471 5.96 -36.25 0.59
N LEU A 472 7.09 -35.55 0.71
CA LEU A 472 7.65 -35.11 1.99
C LEU A 472 7.43 -33.61 2.16
N HIS A 473 6.62 -33.22 3.13
CA HIS A 473 6.46 -31.81 3.51
C HIS A 473 7.70 -31.28 4.23
N ALA A 474 7.91 -29.96 4.23
CA ALA A 474 9.03 -29.35 4.96
C ALA A 474 8.92 -29.64 6.48
N PRO A 475 9.87 -30.40 7.06
CA PRO A 475 9.81 -30.78 8.46
C PRO A 475 10.28 -29.62 9.35
N ALA A 476 9.64 -29.42 10.51
CA ALA A 476 10.07 -28.41 11.48
C ALA A 476 11.49 -28.67 12.03
N SER A 477 11.90 -29.95 12.09
CA SER A 477 13.23 -30.40 12.50
C SER A 477 14.31 -30.28 11.41
N GLY A 478 13.92 -30.01 10.15
CA GLY A 478 14.80 -30.13 8.99
C GLY A 478 15.08 -31.57 8.55
N ILE A 479 14.51 -32.60 9.21
CA ILE A 479 14.69 -34.02 8.90
C ILE A 479 13.33 -34.74 8.84
N SER A 480 13.07 -35.46 7.75
CA SER A 480 11.96 -36.41 7.62
C SER A 480 12.47 -37.83 7.77
N ARG A 481 11.73 -38.66 8.52
CA ARG A 481 12.01 -40.09 8.65
C ARG A 481 11.07 -40.88 7.75
N VAL A 482 11.60 -41.68 6.84
CA VAL A 482 10.79 -42.54 5.97
C VAL A 482 11.14 -43.98 6.26
N GLY A 483 10.13 -44.81 6.53
CA GLY A 483 10.32 -46.23 6.78
C GLY A 483 9.40 -47.07 5.92
N PHE A 484 9.90 -48.16 5.33
CA PHE A 484 9.05 -49.10 4.60
C PHE A 484 9.57 -50.54 4.71
N SER A 485 8.69 -51.50 4.44
CA SER A 485 9.03 -52.91 4.40
C SER A 485 8.32 -53.63 3.28
N TYR A 486 9.01 -54.56 2.61
CA TYR A 486 8.49 -55.31 1.47
C TYR A 486 8.98 -56.76 1.49
N THR A 487 8.29 -57.62 0.74
CA THR A 487 8.73 -58.97 0.42
C THR A 487 9.23 -59.06 -1.02
N ALA A 488 10.21 -59.91 -1.24
CA ALA A 488 10.73 -60.24 -2.56
C ALA A 488 11.11 -61.72 -2.60
N GLN A 489 11.33 -62.24 -3.81
CA GLN A 489 11.68 -63.63 -4.03
C GLN A 489 12.98 -63.75 -4.83
N THR A 490 13.88 -64.61 -4.37
CA THR A 490 15.07 -65.04 -5.11
C THR A 490 14.99 -66.54 -5.41
N GLU A 491 16.02 -67.07 -6.05
CA GLU A 491 16.20 -68.53 -6.14
C GLU A 491 16.35 -69.14 -4.74
N PRO A 492 15.80 -70.35 -4.50
CA PRO A 492 16.00 -71.08 -3.25
C PRO A 492 17.47 -71.35 -2.97
N LEU A 493 17.84 -71.44 -1.69
CA LEU A 493 19.20 -71.78 -1.31
C LEU A 493 19.54 -73.23 -1.66
N ASP A 494 20.73 -73.43 -2.24
CA ASP A 494 21.27 -74.76 -2.49
C ASP A 494 21.50 -75.49 -1.15
N PRO A 495 21.08 -76.76 -1.01
CA PRO A 495 21.19 -77.50 0.25
C PRO A 495 22.62 -77.67 0.79
N VAL A 496 23.66 -77.48 -0.03
CA VAL A 496 25.06 -77.67 0.35
C VAL A 496 25.82 -76.35 0.32
N SER A 497 25.82 -75.65 -0.80
CA SER A 497 26.55 -74.39 -0.96
C SER A 497 26.12 -73.66 -2.21
N GLY A 498 26.14 -72.33 -2.19
CA GLY A 498 25.75 -71.54 -3.35
C GLY A 498 26.16 -70.08 -3.27
N ARG A 499 25.60 -69.32 -4.20
CA ARG A 499 25.76 -67.86 -4.32
C ARG A 499 24.40 -67.22 -4.48
N ILE A 500 24.18 -66.09 -3.82
CA ILE A 500 22.98 -65.27 -3.97
C ILE A 500 23.37 -63.80 -4.12
N ALA A 501 22.78 -63.12 -5.11
CA ALA A 501 22.94 -61.69 -5.31
C ALA A 501 21.74 -60.95 -4.72
N LEU A 502 22.01 -59.97 -3.86
CA LEU A 502 21.00 -59.14 -3.21
C LEU A 502 21.25 -57.68 -3.57
N THR A 503 20.16 -56.96 -3.85
CA THR A 503 20.18 -55.53 -4.18
C THR A 503 19.24 -54.77 -3.25
N LEU A 504 19.66 -53.58 -2.85
CA LEU A 504 18.85 -52.64 -2.10
C LEU A 504 18.17 -51.64 -3.04
N PRO A 505 17.13 -50.95 -2.57
CA PRO A 505 16.53 -49.83 -3.29
C PRO A 505 17.54 -48.79 -3.75
N ASN A 506 17.36 -48.26 -4.96
CA ASN A 506 18.15 -47.17 -5.51
C ASN A 506 17.44 -45.82 -5.35
N THR A 507 18.19 -44.78 -5.02
CA THR A 507 17.67 -43.43 -4.84
C THR A 507 18.56 -42.38 -5.50
N PRO A 508 17.98 -41.31 -6.11
CA PRO A 508 18.77 -40.22 -6.68
C PRO A 508 19.35 -39.28 -5.62
N LEU A 509 18.90 -39.37 -4.37
CA LEU A 509 19.48 -38.57 -3.28
C LEU A 509 20.86 -39.10 -2.89
N PHE A 510 21.72 -38.18 -2.50
CA PHE A 510 23.01 -38.53 -1.90
C PHE A 510 22.79 -39.15 -0.51
N ILE A 511 23.45 -40.27 -0.23
CA ILE A 511 23.43 -40.93 1.07
C ILE A 511 24.79 -40.73 1.74
N ASP A 512 24.79 -40.07 2.90
CA ASP A 512 26.00 -39.85 3.69
C ASP A 512 26.52 -41.19 4.26
N ARG A 513 25.62 -41.99 4.84
CA ARG A 513 25.90 -43.31 5.38
C ARG A 513 24.79 -44.31 5.11
N LEU A 514 25.16 -45.48 4.63
CA LEU A 514 24.29 -46.64 4.44
C LEU A 514 24.71 -47.73 5.43
N GLU A 515 23.74 -48.32 6.13
CA GLU A 515 23.93 -49.47 7.00
C GLU A 515 23.01 -50.60 6.56
N TRP A 516 23.54 -51.82 6.46
CA TRP A 516 22.79 -52.98 6.02
C TRP A 516 23.08 -54.20 6.89
N ALA A 517 22.04 -54.71 7.55
CA ALA A 517 22.08 -55.97 8.28
C ALA A 517 21.41 -57.09 7.46
N LEU A 518 22.16 -58.14 7.16
CA LEU A 518 21.68 -59.33 6.43
C LEU A 518 21.64 -60.55 7.37
N SER A 519 20.46 -61.12 7.57
CA SER A 519 20.25 -62.36 8.32
C SER A 519 19.97 -63.51 7.36
N ILE A 520 20.75 -64.60 7.46
CA ILE A 520 20.56 -65.85 6.72
C ILE A 520 20.06 -66.96 7.66
N PRO A 521 19.48 -68.06 7.14
CA PRO A 521 18.99 -69.14 7.99
C PRO A 521 20.13 -69.79 8.79
N ASP A 522 19.86 -70.21 10.03
CA ASP A 522 20.85 -70.73 10.99
C ASP A 522 21.64 -71.97 10.52
N ASP A 523 21.07 -72.71 9.56
CA ASP A 523 21.66 -73.89 8.94
C ASP A 523 22.78 -73.54 7.95
N TYR A 524 22.95 -72.26 7.59
CA TYR A 524 23.95 -71.79 6.65
C TYR A 524 24.96 -70.84 7.32
N GLU A 525 26.15 -70.82 6.78
CA GLU A 525 27.19 -69.86 7.15
C GLU A 525 27.77 -69.17 5.92
N THR A 526 28.18 -67.92 6.10
CA THR A 526 28.78 -67.11 5.05
C THR A 526 30.25 -67.45 4.87
N THR A 527 30.65 -67.77 3.65
CA THR A 527 32.04 -68.08 3.30
C THR A 527 32.76 -66.90 2.69
N ALA A 528 32.06 -66.09 1.88
CA ALA A 528 32.58 -64.86 1.28
C ALA A 528 31.45 -63.87 0.98
N LEU A 529 31.81 -62.60 0.86
CA LEU A 529 30.94 -61.49 0.47
C LEU A 529 31.70 -60.61 -0.52
N GLU A 530 31.08 -60.32 -1.65
CA GLU A 530 31.59 -59.40 -2.67
C GLU A 530 30.51 -58.37 -2.98
N GLY A 531 30.84 -57.11 -3.23
CA GLY A 531 29.79 -56.11 -3.46
C GLY A 531 30.27 -54.67 -3.38
N SER A 532 29.32 -53.74 -3.44
CA SER A 532 29.57 -52.31 -3.28
C SER A 532 29.66 -51.89 -1.81
N VAL A 533 29.24 -52.74 -0.87
CA VAL A 533 29.21 -52.47 0.56
C VAL A 533 30.38 -53.14 1.29
N ALA A 534 30.95 -52.47 2.29
CA ALA A 534 32.01 -52.99 3.13
C ALA A 534 31.44 -53.74 4.35
N ILE A 535 32.10 -54.82 4.78
CA ILE A 535 31.71 -55.55 6.00
C ILE A 535 32.14 -54.74 7.23
N ASP A 536 31.21 -54.46 8.14
CA ASP A 536 31.53 -53.90 9.44
C ASP A 536 32.13 -54.99 10.34
N ARG A 537 33.46 -55.06 10.38
CA ARG A 537 34.22 -55.94 11.27
C ARG A 537 34.51 -55.30 12.62
N SER A 538 34.15 -54.03 12.79
CA SER A 538 34.35 -53.36 14.06
C SER A 538 33.25 -53.84 15.00
N GLY A 539 33.60 -54.67 15.98
CA GLY A 539 32.71 -55.02 17.10
C GLY A 539 32.41 -53.81 18.01
N GLY A 540 32.37 -52.60 17.43
CA GLY A 540 32.08 -51.36 18.13
C GLY A 540 30.64 -51.36 18.65
N PRO A 541 30.35 -50.56 19.69
CA PRO A 541 29.05 -50.53 20.35
C PRO A 541 28.01 -49.74 19.55
N SER A 542 27.94 -49.90 18.23
CA SER A 542 26.72 -49.60 17.50
C SER A 542 25.70 -50.65 17.91
N ALA A 543 24.79 -50.26 18.80
CA ALA A 543 23.68 -51.10 19.23
C ALA A 543 23.04 -51.73 17.98
N PRO A 544 22.75 -53.05 17.98
CA PRO A 544 22.01 -53.65 16.87
C PRO A 544 20.79 -52.79 16.56
N PRO A 545 20.54 -52.44 15.29
CA PRO A 545 19.32 -51.72 14.95
C PRO A 545 18.15 -52.52 15.50
N ALA A 546 17.17 -51.84 16.09
CA ALA A 546 16.15 -52.49 16.92
C ALA A 546 15.50 -53.66 16.16
N GLY A 547 15.64 -54.88 16.69
CA GLY A 547 15.12 -56.10 16.07
C GLY A 547 16.12 -56.93 15.23
N ALA A 548 17.38 -56.48 15.07
CA ALA A 548 18.38 -57.25 14.34
C ALA A 548 18.79 -58.53 15.08
N ASP A 549 18.83 -59.64 14.33
CA ASP A 549 19.29 -60.92 14.82
C ASP A 549 20.77 -60.85 15.24
N ARG A 550 21.15 -61.53 16.32
CA ARG A 550 22.55 -61.56 16.81
C ARG A 550 23.51 -62.18 15.80
N GLN A 551 22.99 -62.93 14.82
CA GLN A 551 23.78 -63.54 13.75
C GLN A 551 23.77 -62.75 12.43
N ALA A 552 23.26 -61.52 12.41
CA ALA A 552 23.21 -60.72 11.19
C ALA A 552 24.62 -60.24 10.76
N ILE A 553 24.91 -60.40 9.47
CA ILE A 553 26.08 -59.83 8.80
C ILE A 553 25.84 -58.33 8.66
N ARG A 554 26.74 -57.51 9.22
CA ARG A 554 26.65 -56.05 9.12
C ARG A 554 27.54 -55.54 8.01
N MET A 555 26.98 -54.68 7.19
CA MET A 555 27.66 -54.03 6.08
C MET A 555 27.35 -52.54 6.13
N PHE A 556 28.24 -51.73 5.58
CA PHE A 556 28.06 -50.29 5.48
C PHE A 556 28.70 -49.74 4.20
N ASP A 557 28.27 -48.54 3.83
CA ASP A 557 28.88 -47.74 2.78
C ASP A 557 28.77 -46.25 3.13
N GLU A 558 29.70 -45.44 2.64
CA GLU A 558 29.75 -44.00 2.92
C GLU A 558 29.75 -43.21 1.60
N LEU A 559 29.07 -42.06 1.58
CA LEU A 559 29.03 -41.13 0.46
C LEU A 559 28.45 -41.74 -0.84
N VAL A 560 27.38 -42.54 -0.74
CA VAL A 560 26.74 -43.20 -1.88
C VAL A 560 26.00 -42.20 -2.77
N ARG A 561 26.26 -42.24 -4.08
CA ARG A 561 25.63 -41.33 -5.06
C ARG A 561 25.09 -42.06 -6.29
N GLY A 562 23.80 -42.39 -6.26
CA GLY A 562 23.08 -42.97 -7.40
C GLY A 562 23.58 -44.36 -7.84
N GLU A 563 24.45 -44.97 -7.05
CA GLU A 563 24.89 -46.36 -7.23
C GLU A 563 23.88 -47.30 -6.56
N LEU A 564 23.60 -48.42 -7.21
CA LEU A 564 22.71 -49.46 -6.68
C LEU A 564 23.48 -50.28 -5.63
N PRO A 565 23.13 -50.20 -4.32
CA PRO A 565 23.85 -50.97 -3.31
C PRO A 565 23.56 -52.46 -3.51
N ARG A 566 24.62 -53.26 -3.64
CA ARG A 566 24.51 -54.69 -3.95
C ARG A 566 25.55 -55.53 -3.23
N VAL A 567 25.19 -56.76 -2.93
CA VAL A 567 26.11 -57.77 -2.40
C VAL A 567 25.85 -59.14 -3.03
N GLU A 568 26.92 -59.84 -3.37
CA GLU A 568 26.95 -61.26 -3.69
C GLU A 568 27.43 -62.01 -2.44
N LEU A 569 26.52 -62.80 -1.87
CA LEU A 569 26.77 -63.65 -0.71
C LEU A 569 27.10 -65.06 -1.18
N TYR A 570 28.25 -65.57 -0.74
CA TYR A 570 28.62 -66.97 -0.85
C TYR A 570 28.35 -67.66 0.48
N TYR A 571 27.67 -68.81 0.43
CA TYR A 571 27.26 -69.53 1.63
C TYR A 571 27.48 -71.04 1.48
N GLN A 572 27.61 -71.72 2.62
CA GLN A 572 27.61 -73.17 2.72
C GLN A 572 26.78 -73.61 3.93
N LYS A 573 26.27 -74.85 3.91
CA LYS A 573 25.57 -75.42 5.05
C LYS A 573 26.56 -75.67 6.19
N ARG A 574 26.19 -75.23 7.40
CA ARG A 574 27.01 -75.32 8.61
C ARG A 574 27.31 -76.80 8.96
N GLY A 575 28.55 -77.10 9.33
CA GLY A 575 28.97 -78.45 9.73
C GLY A 575 29.45 -79.36 8.59
N LEU A 576 29.54 -78.88 7.35
CA LEU A 576 30.12 -79.65 6.24
C LEU A 576 31.66 -79.72 6.25
N GLN A 577 32.33 -78.86 7.02
CA GLN A 577 33.80 -78.82 7.07
C GLN A 577 34.45 -79.92 7.95
N ASP A 578 33.67 -80.63 8.79
CA ASP A 578 34.19 -81.65 9.72
C ASP A 578 34.20 -83.09 9.13
N ALA A 579 33.91 -83.26 7.84
CA ALA A 579 33.80 -84.58 7.19
C ALA A 579 34.94 -84.91 6.21
N ARG A 580 36.11 -84.25 6.30
CA ARG A 580 37.29 -84.56 5.47
C ARG A 580 38.41 -85.25 6.23
#